data_AF-A0A962GWB9-F1
#
_entry.id   AF-A0A962GWB9-F1
#
_cell.length_a   1.000
_cell.length_b   1.000
_cell.length_c   1.000
_cell.angle_alpha   90.00
_cell.angle_beta   90.00
_cell.angle_gamma   90.00
#
_symmetry.space_group_name_H-M   'P 1'
#
loop_
_entity.id
_entity.type
_entity.pdbx_description
1 polymer ?
#
loop_
_entity_poly.entity_id
_entity_poly.type
_entity_poly.pdbx_seq_one_letter_code
_entity_poly.pdbx_strand_id
1 'polypeptide(L)'
;MATLEQLQTRKRELEEQLFAGDLSVEPALLHVDRAIASRTLKVQHSRQRLDAAKQAVEAGMDKDEARRIKTRATVKKLEEIRAKKILNKF
;
A
#
# COMPACT_ATOMS: atom_id res chain seq x y z
N MET A 1 -4.36 -3.57 16.94
CA MET A 1 -5.04 -3.19 15.67
C MET A 1 -5.27 -4.47 14.89
N ALA A 2 -6.49 -4.72 14.39
CA ALA A 2 -6.82 -5.98 13.71
C ALA A 2 -6.01 -6.17 12.40
N THR A 3 -5.68 -7.41 12.07
CA THR A 3 -5.07 -7.78 10.78
C THR A 3 -6.11 -7.77 9.66
N LEU A 4 -5.67 -7.76 8.40
CA LEU A 4 -6.60 -7.83 7.25
C LEU A 4 -7.40 -9.13 7.28
N GLU A 5 -6.75 -10.24 7.62
CA GLU A 5 -7.37 -11.56 7.76
C GLU A 5 -8.45 -11.56 8.85
N GLN A 6 -8.15 -10.99 10.03
CA GLN A 6 -9.14 -10.85 11.11
C GLN A 6 -10.36 -10.02 10.68
N LEU A 7 -10.15 -8.94 9.91
CA LEU A 7 -11.25 -8.13 9.38
C LEU A 7 -12.08 -8.90 8.34
N GLN A 8 -11.44 -9.72 7.49
CA GLN A 8 -12.14 -10.53 6.50
C GLN A 8 -12.95 -11.65 7.15
N THR A 9 -12.41 -12.33 8.16
CA THR A 9 -13.17 -13.32 8.95
C THR A 9 -14.37 -12.66 9.61
N ARG A 10 -14.16 -11.52 10.28
CA ARG A 10 -15.26 -10.79 10.93
C ARG A 10 -16.32 -10.32 9.93
N LYS A 11 -15.93 -9.93 8.72
CA LYS A 11 -16.86 -9.57 7.65
C LYS A 11 -17.76 -10.77 7.30
N ARG A 12 -17.17 -11.95 7.08
CA ARG A 12 -17.93 -13.16 6.74
C ARG A 12 -18.96 -13.52 7.82
N GLU A 13 -18.56 -13.47 9.09
CA GLU A 13 -19.48 -13.71 10.22
C GLU A 13 -20.68 -12.76 10.21
N LEU A 14 -20.45 -11.47 9.92
CA LEU A 14 -21.51 -10.47 9.84
C LEU A 14 -22.38 -10.65 8.58
N GLU A 15 -21.81 -11.06 7.45
CA GLU A 15 -22.56 -11.40 6.23
C GLU A 15 -23.46 -12.62 6.44
N GLU A 16 -22.99 -13.63 7.18
CA GLU A 16 -23.79 -14.80 7.56
C GLU A 16 -24.96 -14.42 8.48
N GLN A 17 -24.73 -13.52 9.45
CA GLN A 17 -25.79 -12.99 10.32
C GLN A 17 -26.82 -12.17 9.55
N LEU A 18 -26.36 -11.34 8.61
CA LEU A 18 -27.26 -10.57 7.73
C LEU A 18 -28.08 -11.50 6.84
N PHE A 19 -27.46 -12.54 6.28
CA PHE A 19 -28.15 -13.56 5.49
C PHE A 19 -29.18 -14.35 6.31
N ALA A 20 -28.89 -14.59 7.60
CA ALA A 20 -29.83 -15.18 8.54
C ALA A 20 -31.00 -14.24 8.92
N GLY A 21 -31.01 -12.99 8.43
CA GLY A 21 -32.09 -12.02 8.59
C GLY A 21 -31.87 -11.01 9.71
N ASP A 22 -30.69 -10.99 10.34
CA ASP A 22 -30.36 -9.98 11.35
C ASP A 22 -29.90 -8.67 10.68
N LEU A 23 -30.83 -7.77 10.41
CA LEU A 23 -30.54 -6.45 9.83
C LEU A 23 -29.77 -5.53 10.79
N SER A 24 -29.68 -5.86 12.08
CA SER A 24 -28.96 -5.01 13.06
C SER A 24 -27.44 -5.00 12.82
N VAL A 25 -26.93 -5.94 12.02
CA VAL A 25 -25.49 -6.07 11.72
C VAL A 25 -25.01 -5.19 10.56
N GLU A 26 -25.91 -4.58 9.77
CA GLU A 26 -25.55 -3.73 8.63
C GLU A 26 -24.58 -2.58 9.00
N PRO A 27 -24.78 -1.83 10.10
CA PRO A 27 -23.84 -0.78 10.50
C PRO A 27 -22.46 -1.34 10.83
N ALA A 28 -22.40 -2.48 11.51
CA ALA A 28 -21.14 -3.15 11.84
C ALA A 28 -20.40 -3.62 10.58
N LEU A 29 -21.13 -4.14 9.59
CA LEU A 29 -20.61 -4.54 8.28
C LEU A 29 -19.94 -3.35 7.56
N LEU A 30 -20.63 -2.20 7.52
CA LEU A 30 -20.10 -0.97 6.92
C LEU A 30 -18.80 -0.50 7.59
N HIS A 31 -18.71 -0.61 8.93
CA HIS A 31 -17.48 -0.27 9.64
C HIS A 31 -16.33 -1.22 9.30
N VAL A 32 -16.60 -2.51 9.20
CA VAL A 32 -15.60 -3.52 8.81
C VAL A 32 -15.13 -3.28 7.37
N ASP A 33 -16.04 -2.98 6.44
CA ASP A 33 -15.68 -2.66 5.06
C ASP A 33 -14.76 -1.43 4.95
N ARG A 34 -15.07 -0.36 5.69
CA ARG A 34 -14.20 0.83 5.77
C ARG A 34 -12.83 0.49 6.34
N ALA A 35 -12.78 -0.35 7.37
CA ALA A 35 -11.52 -0.79 7.97
C ALA A 35 -10.67 -1.63 6.98
N ILE A 36 -11.30 -2.53 6.22
CA ILE A 36 -10.66 -3.32 5.16
C ILE A 36 -10.11 -2.39 4.08
N ALA A 37 -10.92 -1.46 3.57
CA ALA A 37 -10.49 -0.51 2.54
C ALA A 37 -9.28 0.33 2.99
N SER A 38 -9.33 0.88 4.21
CA SER A 38 -8.21 1.64 4.78
C SER A 38 -6.95 0.80 4.91
N ARG A 39 -7.07 -0.46 5.35
CA ARG A 39 -5.93 -1.36 5.50
C ARG A 39 -5.33 -1.73 4.14
N THR A 40 -6.17 -2.02 3.15
CA THR A 40 -5.75 -2.32 1.78
C THR A 40 -4.97 -1.16 1.18
N LEU A 41 -5.45 0.08 1.32
CA LEU A 41 -4.75 1.29 0.87
C LEU A 41 -3.36 1.41 1.52
N LYS A 42 -3.26 1.20 2.84
CA LYS A 42 -1.96 1.23 3.53
C LYS A 42 -0.99 0.17 3.01
N VAL A 43 -1.48 -1.04 2.75
CA VAL A 43 -0.67 -2.13 2.17
C VAL A 43 -0.22 -1.76 0.75
N GLN A 44 -1.11 -1.23 -0.08
CA GLN A 44 -0.78 -0.78 -1.44
C GLN A 44 0.29 0.31 -1.43
N HIS A 45 0.14 1.35 -0.61
CA HIS A 45 1.15 2.39 -0.46
C HIS A 45 2.49 1.85 0.05
N SER A 46 2.46 0.89 0.96
CA SER A 46 3.69 0.24 1.43
C SER A 46 4.38 -0.54 0.32
N ARG A 47 3.63 -1.26 -0.51
CA ARG A 47 4.15 -1.98 -1.68
C ARG A 47 4.76 -1.02 -2.70
N GLN A 48 4.02 0.02 -3.08
CA GLN A 48 4.50 1.06 -4.01
C GLN A 48 5.82 1.67 -3.55
N ARG A 49 5.95 1.99 -2.25
CA ARG A 49 7.19 2.53 -1.67
C ARG A 49 8.34 1.54 -1.72
N LEU A 50 8.07 0.27 -1.47
CA LEU A 50 9.07 -0.78 -1.51
C LEU A 50 9.56 -1.01 -2.95
N ASP A 51 8.64 -1.02 -3.92
CA ASP A 51 8.99 -1.16 -5.34
C ASP A 51 9.78 0.05 -5.85
N ALA A 52 9.39 1.27 -5.46
CA ALA A 52 10.16 2.48 -5.76
C ALA A 52 11.58 2.43 -5.18
N ALA A 53 11.73 1.96 -3.93
CA ALA A 53 13.04 1.79 -3.31
C ALA A 53 13.89 0.75 -4.05
N LYS A 54 13.30 -0.38 -4.47
CA LYS A 54 14.01 -1.40 -5.28
C LYS A 54 14.51 -0.81 -6.60
N GLN A 55 13.64 -0.12 -7.33
CA GLN A 55 14.01 0.53 -8.60
C GLN A 55 15.12 1.56 -8.43
N ALA A 56 15.16 2.27 -7.30
CA ALA A 56 16.22 3.23 -7.00
C ALA A 56 17.56 2.57 -6.72
N VAL A 57 17.57 1.46 -5.98
CA VAL A 57 18.79 0.66 -5.76
C VAL A 57 19.29 0.09 -7.09
N GLU A 58 18.40 -0.44 -7.93
CA GLU A 58 18.75 -0.91 -9.29
C GLU A 58 19.29 0.23 -10.20
N ALA A 59 18.81 1.46 -9.99
CA ALA A 59 19.34 2.62 -10.69
C ALA A 59 20.76 2.98 -10.26
N GLY A 60 21.23 2.49 -9.11
CA GLY A 60 22.57 2.74 -8.56
C GLY A 60 22.58 3.65 -7.34
N MET A 61 21.41 3.93 -6.73
CA MET A 61 21.29 4.70 -5.50
C MET A 61 21.64 3.86 -4.28
N ASP A 62 22.23 4.46 -3.25
CA ASP A 62 22.50 3.76 -1.99
C ASP A 62 21.19 3.29 -1.31
N LYS A 63 21.26 2.15 -0.61
CA LYS A 63 20.08 1.51 0.00
C LYS A 63 19.40 2.40 1.03
N ASP A 64 20.15 3.19 1.80
CA ASP A 64 19.58 4.04 2.84
C ASP A 64 18.99 5.33 2.26
N GLU A 65 19.50 5.81 1.13
CA GLU A 65 18.89 6.90 0.37
C GLU A 65 17.60 6.45 -0.33
N ALA A 66 17.61 5.26 -0.94
CA ALA A 66 16.46 4.69 -1.63
C ALA A 66 15.24 4.48 -0.71
N ARG A 67 15.46 4.11 0.55
CA ARG A 67 14.39 3.94 1.56
C ARG A 67 13.69 5.25 1.93
N ARG A 68 14.36 6.39 1.72
CA ARG A 68 13.88 7.73 2.07
C ARG A 68 13.17 8.43 0.92
N ILE A 69 12.96 7.76 -0.23
CA ILE A 69 12.19 8.30 -1.36
C ILE A 69 10.73 8.49 -0.93
N LYS A 70 10.44 9.68 -0.44
CA LYS A 70 9.11 10.14 -0.02
C LYS A 70 8.86 11.60 -0.40
N THR A 71 9.91 12.36 -0.70
CA THR A 71 9.83 13.80 -0.95
C THR A 71 9.98 14.09 -2.43
N ARG A 72 9.29 15.13 -2.92
CA ARG A 72 9.35 15.61 -4.31
C ARG A 72 10.81 15.81 -4.78
N ALA A 73 11.69 16.21 -3.85
CA ALA A 73 13.13 16.36 -4.09
C ALA A 73 13.84 15.02 -4.38
N THR A 74 13.50 13.94 -3.66
CA THR A 74 14.07 12.59 -3.92
C THR A 74 13.59 11.97 -5.23
N VAL A 75 12.35 12.27 -5.65
CA VAL A 75 11.83 11.84 -6.96
C VAL A 75 12.60 12.52 -8.09
N LYS A 76 12.84 13.84 -7.97
CA LYS A 76 13.61 14.60 -8.96
C LYS A 76 15.05 14.07 -9.10
N LYS A 77 15.73 13.74 -7.98
CA LYS A 77 17.06 13.09 -8.03
C LYS A 77 17.03 11.73 -8.74
N LEU A 78 16.00 10.92 -8.53
CA LEU A 78 15.84 9.63 -9.21
C LEU A 78 15.67 9.81 -10.73
N GLU A 79 14.87 10.79 -11.15
CA GLU A 79 14.69 11.15 -12.56
C GLU A 79 15.99 11.64 -13.20
N GLU A 80 16.77 12.47 -12.50
CA GLU A 80 18.09 12.93 -12.94
C GLU A 80 19.09 11.77 -13.11
N ILE A 81 19.12 10.81 -12.19
CA ILE A 81 19.95 9.60 -12.31
C ILE A 81 19.51 8.75 -13.50
N ARG A 82 18.21 8.56 -13.70
CA ARG A 82 17.66 7.83 -14.86
C ARG A 82 18.03 8.51 -16.18
N ALA A 83 17.88 9.83 -16.25
CA ALA A 83 18.24 10.61 -17.44
C ALA A 83 19.73 10.49 -17.77
N LYS A 84 20.62 10.58 -16.77
CA LYS A 84 22.07 10.37 -16.97
C LYS A 84 22.40 8.95 -17.45
N LYS A 85 21.72 7.93 -16.92
CA LYS A 85 21.93 6.53 -17.31
C LYS A 85 21.47 6.24 -18.74
N ILE A 86 20.44 6.94 -19.23
CA ILE A 86 20.01 6.89 -20.63
C ILE A 86 21.04 7.59 -21.53
N LEU A 87 21.53 8.76 -21.11
CA LEU A 87 22.51 9.53 -21.89
C LEU A 87 23.84 8.79 -22.09
N ASN A 88 24.32 8.07 -21.07
CA ASN A 88 25.55 7.26 -21.13
C ASN A 88 25.40 5.94 -21.92
N LYS A 89 24.19 5.62 -22.39
CA LYS A 89 23.90 4.40 -23.16
C LYS A 89 23.82 4.66 -24.67
N PHE A 90 23.83 5.92 -25.08
CA PHE A 90 24.02 6.40 -26.45
C PHE A 90 25.45 6.92 -26.61
#